data_AF-A0AA96Y491-F1
#
_entry.id   AF-A0AA96Y491-F1
#
_cell.length_a   1.000
_cell.length_b   1.000
_cell.length_c   1.000
_cell.angle_alpha   90.00
_cell.angle_beta   90.00
_cell.angle_gamma   90.00
#
_symmetry.space_group_name_H-M   'P 1'
#
loop_
_entity.id
_entity.type
_entity.pdbx_description
1 polymer ?
#
loop_
_entity_poly.entity_id
_entity_poly.type
_entity_poly.pdbx_seq_one_letter_code
_entity_poly.pdbx_strand_id
1 'polypeptide(L)' 'MAKECLSNSAESQVPATPPENPEREPVKIMVVGSRWAVLLIIHTLHRLGFAPAGEWSKLQVEPATRQWMSVLTKWLRR' A
#
# COMPACT_ATOMS: atom_id res chain seq x y z
N MET A 1 38.04 19.98 -31.19
CA MET A 1 36.59 20.21 -31.34
C MET A 1 35.85 19.19 -30.50
N ALA A 2 34.70 19.59 -29.95
CA ALA A 2 34.21 19.20 -28.63
C ALA A 2 33.80 17.73 -28.49
N LYS A 3 34.04 17.21 -27.28
CA LYS A 3 33.50 15.99 -26.72
C LYS A 3 32.22 16.41 -26.00
N GLU A 4 31.07 16.06 -26.57
CA GLU A 4 29.75 16.43 -26.07
C GLU A 4 29.15 15.27 -25.28
N CYS A 5 29.03 15.51 -23.97
CA CYS A 5 28.37 14.68 -22.99
C CYS A 5 26.86 14.71 -23.24
N LEU A 6 26.24 13.58 -23.56
CA LEU A 6 24.78 13.48 -23.48
C LEU A 6 24.39 12.72 -22.21
N SER A 7 23.90 13.55 -21.30
CA SER A 7 23.30 13.30 -20.00
C SER A 7 22.36 12.09 -20.01
N ASN A 8 22.68 11.09 -19.18
CA ASN A 8 21.72 10.09 -18.73
C ASN A 8 20.81 10.74 -17.67
N SER A 9 19.59 11.09 -18.04
CA SER A 9 18.52 11.44 -17.08
C SER A 9 17.47 10.36 -17.11
N ALA A 10 17.85 9.16 -16.66
CA ALA A 10 16.89 8.18 -16.16
C ALA A 10 16.38 8.69 -14.80
N GLU A 11 15.39 9.59 -14.83
CA GLU A 11 14.58 9.90 -13.66
C GLU A 11 13.67 8.70 -13.36
N SER A 12 14.27 7.63 -12.84
CA SER A 12 13.52 6.64 -12.08
C SER A 12 13.16 7.28 -10.76
N GLN A 13 11.91 7.75 -10.66
CA GLN A 13 11.28 8.04 -9.38
C GLN A 13 11.30 6.76 -8.54
N VAL A 14 12.34 6.60 -7.72
CA VAL A 14 12.40 5.57 -6.68
C VAL A 14 11.31 5.93 -5.67
N PRO A 15 10.29 5.09 -5.45
CA PRO A 15 9.33 5.34 -4.39
C PRO A 15 10.11 5.38 -3.08
N ALA A 16 9.99 6.48 -2.34
CA ALA A 16 10.69 6.71 -1.09
C ALA A 16 10.54 5.49 -0.17
N THR A 17 11.60 4.69 -0.05
CA THR A 17 11.67 3.60 0.91
C THR A 17 11.62 4.25 2.30
N PRO A 18 10.55 4.03 3.10
CA PRO A 18 10.53 4.55 4.46
C PRO A 18 11.71 3.93 5.22
N PRO A 19 12.31 4.67 6.18
CA PRO A 19 13.50 4.23 6.89
C PRO A 19 13.23 2.86 7.52
N GLU A 20 13.98 1.84 7.06
CA GLU A 20 14.03 0.51 7.67
C GLU A 20 14.54 0.67 9.09
N ASN A 21 13.61 0.92 10.02
CA ASN A 21 13.87 0.80 11.43
C ASN A 21 13.78 -0.71 11.72
N PRO A 22 14.89 -1.40 12.03
CA PRO A 22 14.91 -2.85 12.25
C PRO A 22 14.03 -3.31 13.42
N GLU A 23 13.49 -2.37 14.20
CA GLU A 23 12.54 -2.63 15.28
C GLU A 23 11.07 -2.78 14.83
N ARG A 24 10.75 -2.49 13.55
CA ARG A 24 9.37 -2.51 13.06
C ARG A 24 9.16 -3.54 11.96
N GLU A 25 8.32 -4.54 12.23
CA GLU A 25 7.91 -5.55 11.27
C GLU A 25 6.71 -5.05 10.43
N PRO A 26 6.80 -5.04 9.09
CA PRO A 26 5.69 -4.67 8.23
C PRO A 26 4.66 -5.80 8.15
N VAL A 27 3.47 -5.58 8.70
CA VAL A 27 2.32 -6.48 8.58
C VAL A 27 1.38 -5.99 7.49
N LYS A 28 1.09 -6.86 6.52
CA LYS A 28 0.11 -6.60 5.46
C LYS A 28 -1.21 -7.31 5.78
N ILE A 29 -2.30 -6.56 5.77
CA ILE A 29 -3.65 -7.06 6.02
C ILE A 29 -4.45 -6.87 4.73
N MET A 30 -5.01 -7.95 4.22
CA MET A 30 -5.80 -7.95 2.99
C MET A 30 -7.22 -8.38 3.28
N VAL A 31 -8.19 -7.59 2.82
CA VAL A 31 -9.62 -7.90 2.91
C VAL A 31 -10.13 -8.13 1.50
N VAL A 32 -10.65 -9.33 1.23
CA VAL A 32 -11.14 -9.75 -0.10
C VAL A 32 -12.61 -10.17 0.01
N GLY A 33 -13.45 -9.73 -0.93
CA GLY A 33 -14.87 -10.10 -0.96
C GLY A 33 -15.70 -9.24 -1.91
N SER A 34 -16.99 -9.08 -1.59
CA SER A 34 -17.84 -8.12 -2.31
C SER A 34 -17.45 -6.69 -1.95
N ARG A 35 -17.68 -5.74 -2.87
CA ARG A 35 -17.40 -4.31 -2.63
C ARG A 35 -18.03 -3.81 -1.33
N TRP A 36 -19.28 -4.19 -1.08
CA TRP A 36 -20.00 -3.80 0.13
C TRP A 36 -19.39 -4.40 1.40
N ALA A 37 -19.05 -5.69 1.38
CA ALA A 37 -18.45 -6.36 2.53
C ALA A 37 -17.06 -5.78 2.87
N VAL A 38 -16.22 -5.52 1.86
CA VAL A 38 -14.89 -4.92 2.05
C VAL A 38 -15.01 -3.54 2.70
N LEU A 39 -15.89 -2.68 2.18
CA LEU A 39 -16.11 -1.34 2.76
C LEU A 39 -16.65 -1.42 4.18
N LEU A 40 -17.62 -2.32 4.45
CA LEU A 40 -18.17 -2.52 5.78
C LEU A 40 -17.08 -2.90 6.79
N ILE A 41 -16.19 -3.83 6.43
CA ILE A 41 -15.07 -4.24 7.28
C ILE A 41 -14.10 -3.09 7.51
N ILE A 42 -13.71 -2.34 6.46
CA ILE A 42 -12.82 -1.18 6.59
C ILE A 42 -13.41 -0.13 7.54
N HIS A 43 -14.69 0.21 7.36
CA HIS A 43 -15.37 1.16 8.25
C HIS A 43 -15.49 0.64 9.69
N THR A 44 -15.69 -0.67 9.88
CA THR A 44 -15.74 -1.28 11.21
C THR A 44 -14.37 -1.23 11.88
N LEU A 45 -13.29 -1.59 11.18
CA LEU A 45 -11.91 -1.50 11.68
C LEU A 45 -11.50 -0.06 11.99
N HIS A 46 -11.98 0.89 11.20
CA HIS A 46 -11.83 2.32 11.48
C HIS A 46 -12.51 2.72 12.80
N ARG A 47 -13.77 2.30 13.02
CA ARG A 47 -14.50 2.57 14.26
C ARG A 47 -13.86 1.93 15.49
N LEU A 48 -13.19 0.81 15.31
CA LEU A 48 -12.44 0.12 16.38
C LEU A 48 -11.08 0.78 16.66
N GLY A 49 -10.67 1.81 15.90
CA GLY A 49 -9.37 2.46 16.04
C GLY A 49 -8.20 1.61 15.54
N PHE A 50 -8.47 0.53 14.80
CA PHE A 50 -7.43 -0.35 14.30
C PHE A 50 -6.58 0.34 13.21
N ALA A 51 -7.28 0.95 12.23
CA ALA A 51 -6.66 1.73 11.17
C ALA A 51 -7.65 2.74 10.56
N PRO A 52 -7.22 3.98 10.26
CA PRO A 52 -7.97 4.94 9.45
C PRO A 52 -8.38 4.35 8.11
N ALA A 53 -9.59 4.68 7.62
CA ALA A 53 -10.05 4.23 6.30
C ALA A 53 -9.14 4.71 5.15
N GLY A 54 -8.43 5.83 5.32
CA GLY A 54 -7.49 6.38 4.34
C GLY A 54 -6.14 5.66 4.26
N GLU A 55 -5.79 4.83 5.24
CA GLU A 55 -4.56 4.01 5.21
C GLU A 55 -4.71 2.75 4.34
N TRP A 56 -5.95 2.41 4.01
CA TRP A 56 -6.25 1.28 3.15
C TRP A 56 -5.98 1.64 1.69
N SER A 57 -5.42 0.69 0.93
CA SER A 57 -5.29 0.84 -0.51
C SER A 57 -6.65 1.06 -1.16
N LYS A 58 -6.65 1.77 -2.28
CA LYS A 58 -7.83 1.86 -3.15
C LYS A 58 -8.37 0.45 -3.40
N LEU A 59 -9.70 0.32 -3.42
CA LEU A 59 -10.35 -0.93 -3.77
C LEU A 59 -9.92 -1.35 -5.17
N GLN A 60 -9.27 -2.52 -5.26
CA GLN A 60 -8.83 -3.12 -6.52
C GLN A 60 -9.68 -4.36 -6.77
N VAL A 61 -9.85 -4.72 -8.04
CA VAL A 61 -10.49 -5.99 -8.40
C VAL A 61 -9.40 -7.01 -8.65
N GLU A 62 -9.46 -8.14 -7.95
CA GLU A 62 -8.57 -9.25 -8.18
C GLU A 62 -8.86 -9.88 -9.55
N PRO A 63 -7.87 -9.95 -10.46
CA PRO A 63 -8.10 -10.49 -11.79
C PRO A 63 -8.43 -11.98 -11.80
N ALA A 64 -7.99 -12.72 -10.78
CA ALA A 64 -8.21 -14.17 -10.68
C ALA A 64 -9.62 -14.53 -10.19
N THR A 65 -10.13 -13.82 -9.19
CA THR A 65 -11.38 -14.18 -8.49
C THR A 65 -12.53 -13.22 -8.82
N ARG A 66 -12.26 -12.10 -9.51
CA ARG A 66 -13.15 -10.93 -9.68
C ARG A 66 -13.69 -10.38 -8.36
N GLN A 67 -13.03 -10.66 -7.24
CA GLN A 67 -13.40 -10.12 -5.95
C GLN A 67 -12.75 -8.76 -5.74
N TRP A 68 -13.40 -7.92 -4.93
CA TRP A 68 -12.83 -6.66 -4.51
C TRP A 68 -11.84 -6.92 -3.38
N MET A 69 -10.67 -6.28 -3.45
CA MET A 69 -9.63 -6.35 -2.45
C MET A 69 -9.22 -4.96 -1.97
N SER A 70 -8.80 -4.87 -0.71
CA SER A 70 -8.09 -3.70 -0.17
C SER A 70 -7.00 -4.17 0.78
N VAL A 71 -5.85 -3.50 0.73
CA VAL A 71 -4.64 -3.86 1.46
C VAL A 71 -4.24 -2.72 2.39
N LEU A 72 -3.99 -3.04 3.65
CA LEU A 72 -3.41 -2.16 4.66
C LEU A 72 -2.00 -2.65 4.97
N THR A 73 -1.02 -1.75 4.99
CA THR A 73 0.34 -2.06 5.46
C THR A 73 0.59 -1.30 6.75
N LYS A 74 0.88 -2.01 7.84
CA LYS A 74 1.16 -1.42 9.15
C LYS A 74 2.53 -1.83 9.65
N TRP A 75 3.22 -0.93 10.32
CA TRP A 75 4.50 -1.19 10.96
C TRP A 75 4.27 -1.50 12.43
N LEU A 76 4.41 -2.76 12.84
CA LEU A 76 4.31 -3.17 14.24
C LEU A 76 5.70 -3.20 14.87
N ARG A 77 5.84 -2.64 16.07
CA ARG A 77 7.06 -2.84 16.86
C ARG A 77 7.01 -4.23 17.50
N ARG A 78 8.15 -4.91 17.52
CA ARG A 78 8.32 -6.20 18.20
C ARG A 78 8.48 -6.03 19.71
#